data_AF-A0A0Q8XSJ6-F1
#
_entry.id   AF-A0A0Q8XSJ6-F1
#
_cell.length_a   1.000
_cell.length_b   1.000
_cell.length_c   1.000
_cell.angle_alpha   90.00
_cell.angle_beta   90.00
_cell.angle_gamma   90.00
#
_symmetry.space_group_name_H-M   'P 1'
#
loop_
_entity.id
_entity.type
_entity.pdbx_description
1 polymer ?
#
loop_
_entity_poly.entity_id
_entity_poly.type
_entity_poly.pdbx_seq_one_letter_code
_entity_poly.pdbx_strand_id
1 'polypeptide(L)'
;MRAFEQRATLAAIGNDLVAVEGGPGYRRGALLLKHLSGCDDPVACFTDLPNAPDWLRLPAAAQHKLALRVALLWMGDALAGSIDGAWLGGLAEVAGEDLLDWAIETIPAMPSAPARRLEPGELEIYGFSLLREQLPMALRGYLPWRADHLALSCPRDALDAFVTAAVEAARA
;
A
#
# COMPACT_ATOMS: atom_id res chain seq x y z
N MET A 1 -16.78 5.47 -25.83
CA MET A 1 -17.03 4.29 -24.98
C MET A 1 -18.54 4.13 -24.81
N ARG A 2 -19.09 2.95 -25.09
CA ARG A 2 -20.54 2.68 -25.01
C ARG A 2 -20.95 2.40 -23.56
N ALA A 3 -22.19 2.70 -23.17
CA ALA A 3 -22.68 2.53 -21.79
C ALA A 3 -22.57 1.09 -21.25
N PHE A 4 -22.61 0.09 -22.14
CA PHE A 4 -22.39 -1.31 -21.79
C PHE A 4 -20.93 -1.61 -21.43
N GLU A 5 -19.97 -1.08 -22.19
CA GLU A 5 -18.54 -1.23 -21.93
C GLU A 5 -18.16 -0.60 -20.59
N GLN A 6 -18.71 0.59 -20.30
CA GLN A 6 -18.50 1.28 -19.02
C GLN A 6 -18.98 0.44 -17.84
N ARG A 7 -20.16 -0.18 -17.94
CA ARG A 7 -20.70 -1.05 -16.88
C ARG A 7 -19.87 -2.31 -16.70
N ALA A 8 -19.38 -2.91 -17.79
CA ALA A 8 -18.52 -4.08 -17.73
C ALA A 8 -17.18 -3.77 -17.06
N THR A 9 -16.56 -2.63 -17.38
CA THR A 9 -15.31 -2.17 -16.72
C THR A 9 -15.52 -1.92 -15.23
N LEU A 10 -16.59 -1.22 -14.85
CA LEU A 10 -16.91 -0.98 -13.43
C LEU A 10 -17.17 -2.28 -12.67
N ALA A 11 -17.87 -3.24 -13.29
CA ALA A 11 -18.10 -4.56 -12.71
C ALA A 11 -16.79 -5.34 -12.52
N ALA A 12 -15.86 -5.26 -13.47
CA ALA A 12 -14.54 -5.88 -13.35
C ALA A 12 -13.73 -5.28 -12.20
N ILE A 13 -13.63 -3.95 -12.11
CA ILE A 13 -12.95 -3.26 -11.01
C ILE A 13 -13.57 -3.64 -9.67
N GLY A 14 -14.90 -3.61 -9.59
CA GLY A 14 -15.62 -4.00 -8.37
C GLY A 14 -15.34 -5.45 -7.98
N ASN A 15 -15.29 -6.38 -8.94
CA ASN A 15 -15.00 -7.79 -8.69
C ASN A 15 -13.56 -7.99 -8.19
N ASP A 16 -12.59 -7.30 -8.79
CA ASP A 16 -11.17 -7.37 -8.39
C ASP A 16 -10.97 -6.83 -6.97
N LEU A 17 -11.55 -5.68 -6.63
CA LEU A 17 -11.47 -5.08 -5.28
C LEU A 17 -12.15 -5.95 -4.22
N VAL A 18 -13.16 -6.72 -4.63
CA VAL A 18 -13.96 -7.56 -3.75
C VAL A 18 -13.36 -8.97 -3.58
N ALA A 19 -12.42 -9.36 -4.44
CA ALA A 19 -11.70 -10.63 -4.37
C ALA A 19 -10.70 -10.64 -3.21
N VAL A 20 -11.23 -10.61 -1.98
CA VAL A 20 -10.48 -10.74 -0.73
C VAL A 20 -10.60 -12.16 -0.20
N GLU A 21 -9.56 -12.67 0.44
CA GLU A 21 -9.59 -13.94 1.16
C GLU A 21 -10.77 -13.97 2.18
N GLY A 22 -11.48 -15.11 2.24
CA GLY A 22 -12.59 -15.32 3.18
C GLY A 22 -14.02 -15.11 2.64
N GLY A 23 -14.19 -14.59 1.43
CA GLY A 23 -15.48 -14.54 0.73
C GLY A 23 -16.52 -13.56 1.32
N PRO A 24 -17.81 -13.66 0.91
CA PRO A 24 -18.85 -12.68 1.29
C PRO A 24 -19.15 -12.63 2.79
N GLY A 25 -19.04 -13.77 3.49
CA GLY A 25 -19.31 -13.87 4.93
C GLY A 25 -18.26 -13.15 5.78
N TYR A 26 -16.98 -13.34 5.46
CA TYR A 26 -15.88 -12.67 6.13
C TYR A 26 -15.96 -11.14 5.97
N ARG A 27 -16.32 -10.66 4.77
CA ARG A 27 -16.53 -9.23 4.49
C ARG A 27 -17.66 -8.62 5.31
N ARG A 28 -18.79 -9.31 5.41
CA ARG A 28 -19.92 -8.85 6.25
C ARG A 28 -19.52 -8.80 7.72
N GLY A 29 -18.75 -9.78 8.20
CA GLY A 29 -18.18 -9.79 9.55
C GLY A 29 -17.25 -8.61 9.80
N ALA A 30 -16.32 -8.33 8.88
CA ALA A 30 -15.41 -7.20 8.98
C ALA A 30 -16.12 -5.84 8.96
N LEU A 31 -17.15 -5.67 8.11
CA LEU A 31 -17.98 -4.46 8.08
C LEU A 31 -18.77 -4.29 9.39
N LEU A 32 -19.33 -5.38 9.92
CA LEU A 32 -20.03 -5.35 11.21
C LEU A 32 -19.09 -4.95 12.34
N LEU A 33 -17.89 -5.53 12.41
CA LEU A 33 -16.89 -5.18 13.41
C LEU A 33 -16.45 -3.72 13.31
N LYS A 34 -16.27 -3.18 12.09
CA LYS A 34 -15.96 -1.76 11.88
C LYS A 34 -17.07 -0.85 12.40
N HIS A 35 -18.32 -1.15 12.06
CA HIS A 35 -19.48 -0.38 12.53
C HIS A 35 -19.63 -0.43 14.06
N LEU A 36 -19.47 -1.62 14.66
CA LEU A 36 -19.49 -1.79 16.12
C LEU A 36 -18.33 -1.04 16.82
N SER A 37 -17.24 -0.79 16.11
CA SER A 37 -16.08 -0.03 16.58
C SER A 37 -16.22 1.48 16.35
N GLY A 38 -17.37 1.97 15.88
CA GLY A 38 -17.62 3.39 15.57
C GLY A 38 -16.80 3.93 14.39
N CYS A 39 -16.31 3.03 13.52
CA CYS A 39 -15.47 3.36 12.38
C CYS A 39 -16.34 3.48 11.12
N ASP A 40 -17.10 4.57 11.02
CA ASP A 40 -17.97 4.86 9.88
C ASP A 40 -17.17 5.49 8.72
N ASP A 41 -16.23 4.71 8.16
CA ASP A 41 -15.59 5.09 6.90
C ASP A 41 -16.67 5.18 5.80
N PRO A 42 -16.60 6.16 4.88
CA PRO A 42 -17.56 6.26 3.78
C PRO A 42 -17.53 4.99 2.94
N VAL A 43 -18.71 4.44 2.67
CA VAL A 43 -18.87 3.25 1.82
C VAL A 43 -18.56 3.63 0.38
N ALA A 44 -17.68 2.88 -0.29
CA ALA A 44 -17.40 3.06 -1.71
C ALA A 44 -18.66 2.86 -2.56
N CYS A 45 -18.93 3.85 -3.41
CA CYS A 45 -19.99 3.85 -4.41
C CYS A 45 -19.44 3.48 -5.79
N PHE A 46 -20.32 3.15 -6.74
CA PHE A 46 -19.92 2.89 -8.13
C PHE A 46 -19.15 4.06 -8.77
N THR A 47 -19.39 5.29 -8.30
CA THR A 47 -18.70 6.51 -8.74
C THR A 47 -17.24 6.60 -8.27
N ASP A 48 -16.86 5.82 -7.26
CA ASP A 48 -15.50 5.83 -6.70
C ASP A 48 -14.58 4.83 -7.42
N LEU A 49 -15.15 3.79 -8.03
CA LEU A 49 -14.40 2.73 -8.72
C LEU A 49 -13.47 3.25 -9.83
N PRO A 50 -13.82 4.26 -10.66
CA PRO A 50 -12.89 4.84 -11.62
C PRO A 50 -11.65 5.49 -10.99
N ASN A 51 -11.71 5.87 -9.71
CA ASN A 51 -10.60 6.47 -8.99
C ASN A 51 -9.69 5.43 -8.31
N ALA A 52 -10.00 4.13 -8.46
CA ALA A 52 -9.15 3.07 -7.95
C ALA A 52 -7.88 2.97 -8.82
N PRO A 53 -6.69 3.17 -8.24
CA PRO A 53 -5.46 3.02 -9.01
C PRO A 53 -5.26 1.55 -9.39
N ASP A 54 -4.63 1.30 -10.54
CA ASP A 54 -4.45 -0.06 -11.08
C ASP A 54 -3.77 -1.01 -10.09
N TRP A 55 -2.84 -0.50 -9.28
CA TRP A 55 -2.13 -1.29 -8.29
C TRP A 55 -3.03 -1.82 -7.16
N LEU A 56 -4.18 -1.17 -6.88
CA LEU A 56 -5.16 -1.63 -5.89
C LEU A 56 -5.91 -2.88 -6.36
N ARG A 57 -5.87 -3.17 -7.66
CA ARG A 57 -6.51 -4.35 -8.25
C ARG A 57 -5.56 -5.55 -8.35
N LEU A 58 -4.32 -5.40 -7.93
CA LEU A 58 -3.34 -6.49 -7.91
C LEU A 58 -3.74 -7.57 -6.87
N PRO A 59 -3.31 -8.83 -7.02
CA PRO A 59 -3.48 -9.85 -5.99
C PRO A 59 -2.85 -9.44 -4.66
N ALA A 60 -3.38 -9.94 -3.53
CA ALA A 60 -2.92 -9.56 -2.19
C ALA A 60 -1.40 -9.71 -1.98
N ALA A 61 -0.79 -10.78 -2.48
CA ALA A 61 0.66 -10.98 -2.40
C ALA A 61 1.46 -9.90 -3.15
N ALA A 62 0.96 -9.40 -4.28
CA ALA A 62 1.58 -8.32 -5.03
C ALA A 62 1.38 -6.96 -4.35
N GLN A 63 0.22 -6.74 -3.72
CA GLN A 63 -0.01 -5.56 -2.89
C GLN A 63 0.91 -5.53 -1.66
N HIS A 64 1.13 -6.69 -1.03
CA HIS A 64 2.07 -6.82 0.09
C HIS A 64 3.51 -6.46 -0.34
N LYS A 65 4.00 -7.02 -1.46
CA LYS A 65 5.31 -6.63 -2.00
C LYS A 65 5.39 -5.13 -2.34
N LEU A 66 4.32 -4.55 -2.86
CA LEU A 66 4.24 -3.12 -3.12
C LEU A 66 4.35 -2.30 -1.84
N ALA A 67 3.66 -2.70 -0.77
CA ALA A 67 3.74 -2.05 0.53
C ALA A 67 5.17 -2.07 1.08
N LEU A 68 5.86 -3.21 1.00
CA LEU A 68 7.26 -3.33 1.42
C LEU A 68 8.19 -2.39 0.65
N ARG A 69 8.07 -2.33 -0.69
CA ARG A 69 8.84 -1.39 -1.52
C ARG A 69 8.65 0.06 -1.07
N VAL A 70 7.40 0.47 -0.89
CA VAL A 70 7.07 1.84 -0.48
C VAL A 70 7.62 2.16 0.91
N ALA A 71 7.55 1.22 1.85
CA ALA A 71 8.14 1.40 3.18
C ALA A 71 9.67 1.57 3.11
N LEU A 72 10.36 0.73 2.33
CA LEU A 72 11.82 0.81 2.17
C LEU A 72 12.24 2.14 1.53
N LEU A 73 11.57 2.58 0.46
CA LEU A 73 11.87 3.87 -0.17
C LEU A 73 11.61 5.06 0.76
N TRP A 74 10.53 5.02 1.54
CA TRP A 74 10.24 6.06 2.52
C TRP A 74 11.36 6.16 3.57
N MET A 75 11.95 5.03 3.99
CA MET A 75 13.07 4.97 4.92
C MET A 75 14.44 5.29 4.28
N GLY A 76 14.48 5.84 3.07
CA GLY A 76 15.68 5.95 2.24
C GLY A 76 16.89 6.56 2.96
N ASP A 77 16.69 7.65 3.71
CA ASP A 77 17.78 8.30 4.46
C ASP A 77 18.39 7.39 5.53
N ALA A 78 17.56 6.60 6.22
CA ALA A 78 18.02 5.64 7.22
C ALA A 78 18.77 4.46 6.59
N LEU A 79 18.34 4.01 5.39
CA LEU A 79 19.02 2.95 4.66
C LEU A 79 20.36 3.41 4.09
N ALA A 80 20.40 4.58 3.43
CA ALA A 80 21.60 5.13 2.82
C ALA A 80 22.73 5.42 3.83
N GLY A 81 22.38 5.75 5.07
CA GLY A 81 23.33 6.05 6.14
C GLY A 81 23.69 4.87 7.05
N SER A 82 23.12 3.68 6.85
CA SER A 82 23.29 2.57 7.80
C SER A 82 24.47 1.67 7.46
N ILE A 83 25.18 1.26 8.50
CA ILE A 83 26.21 0.19 8.49
C ILE A 83 25.83 -0.96 9.44
N ASP A 84 24.60 -0.94 9.97
CA ASP A 84 24.12 -1.92 10.93
C ASP A 84 23.66 -3.18 10.22
N GLY A 85 24.58 -4.13 10.07
CA GLY A 85 24.32 -5.39 9.38
C GLY A 85 23.25 -6.27 10.05
N ALA A 86 23.05 -6.15 11.37
CA ALA A 86 22.01 -6.93 12.05
C ALA A 86 20.62 -6.42 11.69
N TRP A 87 20.45 -5.09 11.68
CA TRP A 87 19.20 -4.48 11.25
C TRP A 87 18.94 -4.68 9.76
N LEU A 88 19.94 -4.49 8.90
CA LEU A 88 19.80 -4.75 7.45
C LEU A 88 19.46 -6.22 7.18
N GLY A 89 20.10 -7.17 7.90
CA GLY A 89 19.76 -8.59 7.84
C GLY A 89 18.30 -8.85 8.24
N GLY A 90 17.82 -8.23 9.32
CA GLY A 90 16.41 -8.34 9.71
C GLY A 90 15.44 -7.78 8.67
N LEU A 91 15.77 -6.66 8.02
CA LEU A 91 14.97 -6.12 6.92
C LEU A 91 14.93 -7.09 5.73
N ALA A 92 16.07 -7.70 5.37
CA ALA A 92 16.16 -8.68 4.30
C ALA A 92 15.38 -9.97 4.61
N GLU A 93 15.35 -10.42 5.87
CA GLU A 93 14.54 -11.59 6.28
C GLU A 93 13.04 -11.35 6.06
N VAL A 94 12.55 -10.12 6.30
CA VAL A 94 11.13 -9.78 6.13
C VAL A 94 10.79 -9.43 4.69
N ALA A 95 11.60 -8.59 4.04
CA ALA A 95 11.30 -8.09 2.70
C ALA A 95 11.81 -8.99 1.57
N GLY A 96 12.84 -9.79 1.83
CA GLY A 96 13.67 -10.45 0.82
C GLY A 96 14.87 -9.60 0.41
N GLU A 97 16.03 -10.24 0.22
CA GLU A 97 17.29 -9.60 -0.19
C GLU A 97 17.12 -8.80 -1.49
N ASP A 98 16.54 -9.40 -2.53
CA ASP A 98 16.30 -8.74 -3.83
C ASP A 98 15.53 -7.41 -3.71
N LEU A 99 14.57 -7.34 -2.77
CA LEU A 99 13.76 -6.15 -2.55
C LEU A 99 14.52 -5.06 -1.79
N LEU A 100 15.36 -5.46 -0.85
CA LEU A 100 16.23 -4.55 -0.11
C LEU A 100 17.30 -3.96 -1.03
N ASP A 101 17.95 -4.79 -1.84
CA ASP A 101 18.97 -4.36 -2.81
C ASP A 101 18.37 -3.39 -3.83
N TRP A 102 17.20 -3.73 -4.40
CA TRP A 102 16.47 -2.82 -5.29
C TRP A 102 16.19 -1.46 -4.63
N ALA A 103 15.78 -1.45 -3.36
CA ALA A 103 15.50 -0.20 -2.66
C ALA A 103 16.78 0.63 -2.50
N ILE A 104 17.89 0.01 -2.09
CA ILE A 104 19.20 0.65 -1.94
C ILE A 104 19.67 1.29 -3.26
N GLU A 105 19.51 0.58 -4.38
CA GLU A 105 19.84 1.09 -5.72
C GLU A 105 18.93 2.24 -6.15
N THR A 106 17.66 2.23 -5.73
CA THR A 106 16.64 3.20 -6.18
C THR A 106 16.66 4.50 -5.36
N ILE A 107 16.97 4.43 -4.06
CA ILE A 107 16.93 5.56 -3.11
C ILE A 107 17.66 6.83 -3.61
N PRO A 108 18.86 6.77 -4.23
CA PRO A 108 19.55 7.98 -4.70
C PRO A 108 18.78 8.81 -5.73
N ALA A 109 17.84 8.20 -6.45
CA ALA A 109 17.00 8.89 -7.43
C ALA A 109 15.68 9.41 -6.84
N MET A 110 15.40 9.09 -5.57
CA MET A 110 14.14 9.42 -4.92
C MET A 110 14.20 10.76 -4.18
N PRO A 111 13.07 11.47 -4.05
CA PRO A 111 13.00 12.66 -3.20
C PRO A 111 13.20 12.28 -1.73
N SER A 112 13.94 13.09 -0.99
CA SER A 112 14.06 12.96 0.46
C SER A 112 12.71 13.22 1.13
N ALA A 113 12.37 12.38 2.11
CA ALA A 113 11.18 12.55 2.93
C ALA A 113 11.57 12.35 4.41
N PRO A 114 11.02 13.15 5.34
CA PRO A 114 11.28 12.94 6.76
C PRO A 114 10.65 11.60 7.16
N ALA A 115 11.51 10.62 7.35
CA ALA A 115 11.16 9.28 7.76
C ALA A 115 11.92 8.89 9.02
N ARG A 116 11.40 7.88 9.71
CA ARG A 116 12.09 7.26 10.83
C ARG A 116 12.64 5.91 10.41
N ARG A 117 13.66 5.44 11.14
CA ARG A 117 14.07 4.05 11.11
C ARG A 117 12.91 3.17 11.59
N LEU A 118 12.53 2.18 10.78
CA LEU A 118 11.55 1.15 11.11
C LEU A 118 12.27 -0.12 11.53
N GLU A 119 11.65 -0.86 12.44
CA GLU A 119 12.00 -2.24 12.71
C GLU A 119 11.45 -3.17 11.62
N PRO A 120 12.05 -4.35 11.39
CA PRO A 120 11.62 -5.25 10.30
C PRO A 120 10.13 -5.60 10.34
N GLY A 121 9.57 -5.85 11.53
CA GLY A 121 8.14 -6.14 11.70
C GLY A 121 7.19 -4.96 11.45
N GLU A 122 7.72 -3.75 11.28
CA GLU A 122 6.93 -2.54 11.03
C GLU A 122 6.77 -2.23 9.54
N LEU A 123 7.58 -2.84 8.66
CA LEU A 123 7.61 -2.55 7.23
C LEU A 123 6.23 -2.66 6.58
N GLU A 124 5.54 -3.78 6.80
CA GLU A 124 4.23 -4.04 6.20
C GLU A 124 3.19 -3.00 6.65
N ILE A 125 3.14 -2.75 7.96
CA ILE A 125 2.22 -1.83 8.61
C ILE A 125 2.38 -0.41 8.05
N TYR A 126 3.61 0.08 7.97
CA TYR A 126 3.90 1.41 7.44
C TYR A 126 3.70 1.48 5.93
N GLY A 127 4.10 0.45 5.20
CA GLY A 127 3.91 0.36 3.75
C GLY A 127 2.44 0.45 3.34
N PHE A 128 1.57 -0.32 3.98
CA PHE A 128 0.13 -0.23 3.73
C PHE A 128 -0.47 1.10 4.16
N SER A 129 0.02 1.68 5.26
CA SER A 129 -0.44 3.00 5.71
C SER A 129 -0.07 4.11 4.71
N LEU A 130 1.14 4.06 4.13
CA LEU A 130 1.58 4.97 3.06
C LEU A 130 0.75 4.79 1.77
N LEU A 131 0.51 3.54 1.35
CA LEU A 131 -0.37 3.25 0.20
C LEU A 131 -1.81 3.73 0.44
N ARG A 132 -2.29 3.67 1.68
CA ARG A 132 -3.64 4.12 2.04
C ARG A 132 -3.79 5.64 1.92
N GLU A 133 -2.73 6.42 2.18
CA GLU A 133 -2.75 7.86 1.96
C GLU A 133 -2.93 8.23 0.49
N GLN A 134 -2.49 7.38 -0.45
CA GLN A 134 -2.74 7.59 -1.87
C GLN A 134 -4.22 7.50 -2.26
N LEU A 135 -5.03 6.79 -1.47
CA LEU A 135 -6.39 6.46 -1.83
C LEU A 135 -7.40 7.49 -1.34
N PRO A 136 -8.44 7.78 -2.17
CA PRO A 136 -9.66 8.44 -1.69
C PRO A 136 -10.23 7.71 -0.48
N MET A 137 -10.80 8.46 0.47
CA MET A 137 -11.27 7.92 1.76
C MET A 137 -12.17 6.68 1.62
N ALA A 138 -13.07 6.67 0.64
CA ALA A 138 -13.98 5.57 0.36
C ALA A 138 -13.28 4.26 -0.10
N LEU A 139 -12.12 4.37 -0.75
CA LEU A 139 -11.36 3.21 -1.25
C LEU A 139 -10.33 2.66 -0.25
N ARG A 140 -10.02 3.43 0.80
CA ARG A 140 -9.05 3.01 1.82
C ARG A 140 -9.44 1.68 2.48
N GLY A 141 -10.74 1.39 2.60
CA GLY A 141 -11.26 0.17 3.21
C GLY A 141 -10.90 -1.15 2.51
N TYR A 142 -10.37 -1.11 1.27
CA TYR A 142 -9.98 -2.28 0.49
C TYR A 142 -8.54 -2.76 0.74
N LEU A 143 -7.73 -1.99 1.47
CA LEU A 143 -6.44 -2.46 1.96
C LEU A 143 -6.59 -3.19 3.31
N PRO A 144 -5.81 -4.27 3.53
CA PRO A 144 -6.00 -5.19 4.65
C PRO A 144 -5.76 -4.57 6.03
N TRP A 145 -5.06 -3.44 6.11
CA TRP A 145 -4.59 -2.90 7.38
C TRP A 145 -4.68 -1.38 7.50
N ARG A 146 -4.81 -0.90 8.75
CA ARG A 146 -4.99 0.51 9.12
C ARG A 146 -4.29 0.78 10.46
N ALA A 147 -3.19 1.53 10.45
CA ALA A 147 -2.71 2.19 11.66
C ALA A 147 -3.29 3.59 11.74
N ASP A 148 -4.42 3.71 12.41
CA ASP A 148 -5.08 5.00 12.59
C ASP A 148 -4.32 6.03 13.43
N HIS A 149 -3.26 5.57 14.09
CA HIS A 149 -2.48 6.34 15.04
C HIS A 149 -1.07 6.64 14.54
N LEU A 150 -0.71 6.21 13.33
CA LEU A 150 0.57 6.55 12.74
C LEU A 150 0.44 7.86 11.99
N ALA A 151 0.88 8.96 12.64
CA ALA A 151 1.09 10.23 11.95
C ALA A 151 2.23 10.06 10.93
N LEU A 152 1.89 9.65 9.72
CA LEU A 152 2.83 9.58 8.61
C LEU A 152 3.16 11.01 8.16
N SER A 153 4.41 11.40 8.35
CA SER A 153 4.93 12.70 7.90
C SER A 153 5.54 12.59 6.50
N CYS A 154 4.87 11.94 5.55
CA CYS A 154 5.38 11.82 4.18
C CYS A 154 4.75 12.92 3.30
N PRO A 155 5.54 13.84 2.71
CA PRO A 155 5.04 14.81 1.73
C PRO A 155 4.39 14.09 0.55
N ARG A 156 3.28 14.64 0.02
CA ARG A 156 2.51 13.98 -1.04
C ARG A 156 3.35 13.70 -2.29
N ASP A 157 4.13 14.68 -2.73
CA ASP A 157 4.98 14.55 -3.92
C ASP A 157 6.03 13.43 -3.78
N ALA A 158 6.58 13.26 -2.56
CA ALA A 158 7.53 12.18 -2.28
C ALA A 158 6.83 10.81 -2.27
N LEU A 159 5.66 10.73 -1.64
CA LEU A 159 4.84 9.52 -1.63
C LEU A 159 4.41 9.11 -3.05
N ASP A 160 4.06 10.08 -3.90
CA ASP A 160 3.73 9.84 -5.31
C ASP A 160 4.92 9.25 -6.07
N ALA A 161 6.13 9.79 -5.85
CA ALA A 161 7.36 9.26 -6.44
C ALA A 161 7.67 7.83 -5.98
N PHE A 162 7.59 7.55 -4.67
CA PHE A 162 7.85 6.21 -4.12
C PHE A 162 6.88 5.18 -4.65
N VAL A 163 5.58 5.50 -4.70
CA VAL A 163 4.55 4.59 -5.19
C VAL A 163 4.70 4.36 -6.69
N THR A 164 5.04 5.40 -7.47
CA THR A 164 5.31 5.25 -8.90
C THR A 164 6.47 4.29 -9.15
N ALA A 165 7.62 4.51 -8.49
CA ALA A 165 8.79 3.64 -8.62
C ALA A 165 8.48 2.20 -8.20
N ALA A 166 7.74 2.01 -7.10
CA ALA A 166 7.36 0.69 -6.61
C ALA A 166 6.40 -0.05 -7.58
N VAL A 167 5.49 0.66 -8.25
CA VAL A 167 4.58 0.10 -9.25
C VAL A 167 5.32 -0.25 -10.54
N GLU A 168 6.25 0.60 -10.99
CA GLU A 168 7.09 0.31 -12.16
C GLU A 168 7.94 -0.94 -11.94
N ALA A 169 8.56 -1.06 -10.78
CA ALA A 169 9.34 -2.25 -10.40
C ALA A 169 8.49 -3.53 -10.26
N ALA A 170 7.18 -3.42 -10.05
CA ALA A 170 6.28 -4.57 -10.04
C ALA A 170 5.87 -5.04 -11.44
N ARG A 171 6.15 -4.23 -12.49
CA ARG A 171 5.83 -4.51 -13.89
C ARG A 171 7.03 -5.01 -14.70
N ALA A 172 8.24 -4.71 -14.24
CA ALA A 172 9.51 -5.18 -14.80
C ALA A 172 9.74 -6.66 -14.48
#